data_AF-A0A562LAC1-F1
#
_entry.id   AF-A0A562LAC1-F1
#
_cell.length_a   1.000
_cell.length_b   1.000
_cell.length_c   1.000
_cell.angle_alpha   90.00
_cell.angle_beta   90.00
_cell.angle_gamma   90.00
#
_symmetry.space_group_name_H-M   'P 1'
#
loop_
_entity.id
_entity.type
_entity.pdbx_description
1 polymer ?
#
loop_
_entity_poly.entity_id
_entity_poly.type
_entity_poly.pdbx_seq_one_letter_code
_entity_poly.pdbx_strand_id
1 'polypeptide(L)' 'MIYADDADAAVERAVKAGAKVVQPVEDQFWGDRMGTVVDPFGHKWMLGTHKEDVSPEEMQRRGDEWVQSQMK' A
#
# COMPACT_ATOMS: atom_id res chain seq x y z
N MET A 1 -8.91 -6.48 -1.56
CA MET A 1 -8.33 -5.13 -1.48
C MET A 1 -9.47 -4.14 -1.29
N ILE A 2 -9.28 -3.13 -0.44
CA ILE A 2 -10.27 -2.10 -0.17
C ILE A 2 -9.61 -0.75 -0.44
N TYR A 3 -10.28 0.08 -1.24
CA TYR A 3 -9.88 1.47 -1.43
C TYR A 3 -10.57 2.37 -0.41
N ALA A 4 -9.82 3.32 0.13
CA ALA A 4 -10.27 4.38 1.01
C ALA A 4 -9.71 5.71 0.53
N ASP A 5 -10.38 6.81 0.91
CA ASP A 5 -9.89 8.16 0.61
C ASP A 5 -8.52 8.44 1.26
N ASP A 6 -8.21 7.76 2.36
CA ASP A 6 -6.94 7.83 3.07
C ASP A 6 -6.55 6.45 3.64
N ALA A 7 -5.54 5.84 3.04
CA ALA A 7 -5.00 4.53 3.40
C ALA A 7 -4.30 4.55 4.76
N ASP A 8 -3.58 5.63 5.11
CA ASP A 8 -2.93 5.76 6.41
C ASP A 8 -3.98 5.79 7.52
N ALA A 9 -5.01 6.63 7.36
CA ALA A 9 -6.11 6.70 8.32
C ALA A 9 -6.88 5.38 8.41
N ALA A 10 -7.08 4.67 7.29
CA ALA A 10 -7.72 3.36 7.29
C ALA A 10 -6.89 2.30 8.03
N VAL A 11 -5.57 2.25 7.79
CA VAL A 11 -4.66 1.35 8.50
C VAL A 11 -4.58 1.71 9.97
N GLU A 12 -4.50 2.99 10.34
CA GLU A 12 -4.48 3.43 11.74
C GLU A 12 -5.76 2.99 12.47
N ARG A 13 -6.94 3.13 11.84
CA ARG A 13 -8.20 2.63 12.39
C ARG A 13 -8.18 1.12 12.58
N ALA A 14 -7.68 0.37 11.61
CA ALA A 14 -7.57 -1.08 11.71
C ALA A 14 -6.64 -1.50 12.86
N VAL A 15 -5.50 -0.82 13.02
CA VAL A 15 -4.55 -1.06 14.12
C VAL A 15 -5.17 -0.74 15.47
N LYS A 16 -5.89 0.38 15.60
CA LYS A 16 -6.65 0.72 16.82
C LYS A 16 -7.72 -0.33 17.17
N ALA A 17 -8.25 -1.04 16.17
CA ALA A 17 -9.18 -2.14 16.34
C ALA A 17 -8.51 -3.51 16.59
N GLY A 18 -7.18 -3.57 16.70
CA GLY A 18 -6.42 -4.78 17.03
C GLY A 18 -5.75 -5.45 15.84
N ALA A 19 -5.83 -4.90 14.63
CA ALA A 19 -5.07 -5.40 13.49
C ALA A 19 -3.56 -5.14 13.65
N LYS A 20 -2.74 -5.98 13.03
CA LYS A 20 -1.28 -5.83 12.98
C LYS A 20 -0.85 -5.43 11.58
N VAL A 21 0.00 -4.42 11.47
CA VAL A 21 0.63 -4.07 10.19
C VAL A 21 1.63 -5.16 9.81
N VAL A 22 1.48 -5.70 8.60
CA VAL A 22 2.42 -6.68 8.02
C VAL A 22 3.17 -6.11 6.82
N GLN A 23 2.62 -5.08 6.19
CA GLN A 23 3.32 -4.25 5.23
C GLN A 23 2.95 -2.79 5.51
N PRO A 24 3.92 -1.90 5.77
CA PRO A 24 3.66 -0.49 6.04
C PRO A 24 2.95 0.19 4.86
N VAL A 25 2.26 1.29 5.13
CA VAL A 25 1.65 2.11 4.08
C VAL A 25 2.74 2.87 3.36
N GLU A 26 2.93 2.56 2.08
CA GLU A 26 3.96 3.15 1.23
C GLU A 26 3.39 3.55 -0.12
N ASP A 27 4.01 4.56 -0.73
CA ASP A 27 3.73 4.94 -2.11
C ASP A 27 4.31 3.88 -3.06
N GLN A 28 3.48 3.41 -3.98
CA GLN A 28 3.80 2.37 -4.93
C GLN A 28 4.11 2.97 -6.30
N PHE A 29 5.00 2.32 -7.05
CA PHE A 29 5.47 2.83 -8.35
C PHE A 29 4.34 3.01 -9.39
N TRP A 30 3.21 2.33 -9.18
CA TRP A 30 2.03 2.41 -10.03
C TRP A 30 1.00 3.49 -9.62
N GLY A 31 1.33 4.37 -8.65
CA GLY A 31 0.51 5.55 -8.33
C GLY A 31 -0.46 5.37 -7.16
N ASP A 32 -0.44 4.24 -6.47
CA ASP A 32 -1.23 4.04 -5.25
C ASP A 32 -0.40 4.26 -4.00
N ARG A 33 -1.07 4.62 -2.91
CA ARG A 33 -0.51 4.51 -1.56
C ARG A 33 -1.25 3.42 -0.81
N MET A 34 -0.55 2.36 -0.40
CA MET A 34 -1.20 1.22 0.21
C MET A 34 -0.34 0.53 1.25
N GLY A 35 -1.02 -0.15 2.18
CA GLY A 35 -0.42 -1.02 3.17
C GLY A 35 -1.25 -2.26 3.40
N THR A 36 -0.70 -3.19 4.18
CA THR A 36 -1.36 -4.46 4.49
C THR A 36 -1.39 -4.69 5.99
N VAL A 37 -2.57 -5.08 6.49
CA VAL A 37 -2.79 -5.47 7.88
C VAL A 37 -3.35 -6.89 7.98
N VAL A 38 -3.15 -7.53 9.13
CA VAL A 38 -3.82 -8.78 9.51
C VAL A 38 -4.70 -8.50 10.71
N ASP A 39 -6.00 -8.77 10.62
CA ASP A 39 -6.95 -8.55 11.71
C ASP A 39 -6.81 -9.60 12.84
N PRO A 40 -7.45 -9.41 14.00
CA PRO A 40 -7.40 -10.38 15.11
C PRO A 40 -7.91 -11.79 14.80
N PHE A 41 -8.68 -11.95 13.73
CA PHE A 41 -9.22 -13.23 13.27
C PHE A 41 -8.30 -13.92 12.25
N GLY A 42 -7.20 -13.26 11.85
CA GLY A 42 -6.21 -13.79 10.92
C GLY A 42 -6.48 -13.44 9.45
N HIS A 43 -7.46 -12.59 9.13
CA HIS A 43 -7.68 -12.17 7.74
C HIS A 43 -6.68 -11.09 7.34
N LYS A 44 -6.14 -11.23 6.13
CA LYS A 44 -5.22 -10.28 5.52
C LYS A 44 -6.00 -9.27 4.69
N TRP A 45 -5.82 -7.98 4.99
CA TRP A 45 -6.47 -6.87 4.33
C TRP A 45 -5.44 -5.94 3.70
N MET A 46 -5.60 -5.65 2.41
CA MET A 46 -4.87 -4.59 1.71
C MET A 46 -5.76 -3.35 1.64
N LEU A 47 -5.23 -2.23 2.12
CA LEU A 47 -5.89 -0.93 2.19
C LEU A 47 -5.10 0.06 1.34
N GLY A 48 -5.76 0.71 0.38
CA GLY A 48 -5.10 1.61 -0.57
C GLY A 48 -5.88 2.88 -0.84
N THR A 49 -5.17 3.91 -1.28
CA THR A 49 -5.70 5.14 -1.85
C THR A 49 -5.04 5.33 -3.20
N HIS A 50 -5.85 5.52 -4.23
CA HIS A 50 -5.34 5.91 -5.53
C HIS A 50 -4.87 7.37 -5.45
N LYS A 51 -3.57 7.63 -5.69
CA LYS A 51 -3.02 8.99 -5.63
C LYS A 51 -2.96 9.65 -7.00
N GLU A 52 -2.55 8.90 -8.02
CA GLU A 52 -2.34 9.42 -9.37
C GLU A 52 -2.43 8.33 -10.44
N ASP A 53 -2.89 8.73 -11.62
CA ASP A 53 -2.78 7.93 -12.83
C ASP A 53 -1.36 8.07 -13.40
N VAL A 54 -0.61 6.96 -13.42
CA VAL A 54 0.76 6.92 -13.94
C VAL A 54 0.74 6.39 -15.38
N SER A 55 1.37 7.12 -16.31
CA SER A 55 1.50 6.65 -17.69
C SER A 55 2.32 5.34 -17.77
N PRO A 56 2.10 4.49 -18.79
CA PRO A 56 2.85 3.24 -18.92
C PRO A 56 4.37 3.42 -18.96
N GLU A 57 4.87 4.45 -19.64
CA GLU A 57 6.31 4.76 -19.73
C GLU A 57 6.89 5.11 -18.36
N GLU A 58 6.18 5.96 -17.60
CA GLU A 58 6.60 6.36 -16.27
C GLU A 58 6.50 5.22 -15.25
N MET A 59 5.47 4.38 -15.36
CA MET A 59 5.32 3.20 -14.50
C MET A 59 6.46 2.20 -14.73
N GLN A 60 6.89 2.00 -15.98
CA GLN A 60 8.05 1.17 -16.30
C GLN A 60 9.32 1.73 -15.66
N ARG A 61 9.58 3.04 -15.83
CA ARG A 61 10.75 3.71 -15.26
C ARG A 61 10.79 3.58 -13.73
N ARG A 62 9.68 3.91 -13.05
CA ARG A 62 9.56 3.80 -11.58
C ARG A 62 9.68 2.34 -11.11
N GLY A 63 9.13 1.40 -11.87
CA GLY A 63 9.21 -0.03 -11.59
C GLY A 63 10.64 -0.57 -11.65
N ASP A 64 11.41 -0.17 -12.67
CA ASP A 64 12.82 -0.53 -12.81
C ASP A 64 13.65 0.01 -11.63
N GLU A 65 13.43 1.27 -11.24
CA GLU A 65 14.05 1.88 -10.06
C GLU A 65 13.70 1.15 -8.77
N TRP A 66 12.43 0.76 -8.61
CA TRP A 66 11.96 0.01 -7.45
C TRP A 66 12.63 -1.36 -7.34
N VAL A 67 12.71 -2.12 -8.44
CA VAL A 67 13.42 -3.42 -8.46
C VAL A 67 14.88 -3.26 -8.04
N GLN A 68 15.59 -2.26 -8.57
CA GLN A 68 16.97 -2.00 -8.17
C GLN A 68 17.12 -1.64 -6.69
N SER A 69 16.12 -0.96 -6.10
CA SER A 69 16.11 -0.64 -4.66
C SER A 69 15.95 -1.87 -3.76
N GLN A 70 15.23 -2.89 -4.22
CA GLN A 70 14.98 -4.13 -3.47
C GLN A 70 16.09 -5.18 -3.64
N MET A 71 16.95 -5.04 -4.65
CA MET A 71 18.09 -5.92 -4.92
C MET A 71 19.39 -5.51 -4.18
N LYS A 72 19.36 -4.39 -3.44
CA LYS A 72 20.45 -3.95 -2.56
C LYS A 72 20.21 -4.42 -1.13
#